data_AF-A0A969VGY3-F1
#
_entry.id   AF-A0A969VGY3-F1
#
_cell.length_a   1.000
_cell.length_b   1.000
_cell.length_c   1.000
_cell.angle_alpha   90.00
_cell.angle_beta   90.00
_cell.angle_gamma   90.00
#
_symmetry.space_group_name_H-M   'P 1'
#
loop_
_entity.id
_entity.type
_entity.pdbx_description
1 polymer ?
#
loop_
_entity_poly.entity_id
_entity_poly.type
_entity_poly.pdbx_seq_one_letter_code
_entity_poly.pdbx_strand_id
1 'polypeptide(L)'
;MTFELSADTLIQLSVSERKEIITEKALSIDVTNIADESLHKAYRYGKIISAIAKDYIQYQIQEDNQSESVLELERQSELIRVHTDKFAEDFINWLVKYFETKKAVLENQPNPSNLFELCGATLLVTSNSITRNLSTKIGSLLEKICNLSPYIINPEIEFELKITGIDLVVLSEGLVKFGKLKTQKNTLTGSQVPRAKKELGIHENSLFIAAFEVGSWTFPQDSKIPRITGKNFWESIYLDYNLIETHIKNMIQRIDKVFAELAAS
;
A
#
# COMPACT_ATOMS: atom_id res chain seq x y z
N MET A 1 1.51 4.28 -37.83
CA MET A 1 1.24 2.94 -37.25
C MET A 1 0.83 3.14 -35.81
N THR A 2 -0.45 2.93 -35.49
CA THR A 2 -0.89 2.87 -34.09
C THR A 2 -0.43 1.54 -33.53
N PHE A 3 0.67 1.55 -32.75
CA PHE A 3 1.03 0.40 -31.93
C PHE A 3 -0.18 0.08 -31.03
N GLU A 4 -0.74 -1.12 -31.17
CA GLU A 4 -1.71 -1.66 -30.22
C GLU A 4 -0.96 -1.92 -28.91
N LEU A 5 -1.44 -1.33 -27.82
CA LEU A 5 -0.78 -1.47 -26.53
C LEU A 5 -1.10 -2.85 -25.98
N SER A 6 -0.12 -3.75 -25.98
CA SER A 6 -0.22 -5.08 -25.38
C SER A 6 0.70 -5.23 -24.17
N ALA A 7 0.37 -6.18 -23.29
CA ALA A 7 1.26 -6.56 -22.19
C ALA A 7 2.63 -7.02 -22.71
N ASP A 8 2.66 -7.86 -23.74
CA ASP A 8 3.89 -8.39 -24.36
C ASP A 8 4.85 -7.28 -24.78
N THR A 9 4.32 -6.20 -25.35
CA THR A 9 5.14 -5.05 -25.77
C THR A 9 5.75 -4.36 -24.55
N LEU A 10 4.97 -4.18 -23.48
CA LEU A 10 5.41 -3.44 -22.29
C LEU A 10 6.43 -4.21 -21.46
N ILE A 11 6.26 -5.53 -21.33
CA ILE A 11 7.11 -6.39 -20.51
C ILE A 11 8.58 -6.30 -20.95
N GLN A 12 8.83 -6.20 -22.25
CA GLN A 12 10.19 -6.14 -22.82
C GLN A 12 10.88 -4.78 -22.64
N LEU A 13 10.15 -3.77 -22.17
CA LEU A 13 10.64 -2.40 -22.02
C LEU A 13 11.09 -2.11 -20.58
N SER A 14 11.94 -1.10 -20.43
CA SER A 14 12.26 -0.53 -19.13
C SER A 14 11.03 0.15 -18.51
N VAL A 15 11.03 0.31 -17.18
CA VAL A 15 9.93 0.97 -16.46
C VAL A 15 9.67 2.41 -16.98
N SER A 16 10.73 3.15 -17.32
CA SER A 16 10.59 4.50 -17.89
C SER A 16 9.92 4.50 -19.27
N GLU A 17 10.28 3.55 -20.14
CA GLU A 17 9.64 3.42 -21.46
C GLU A 17 8.17 2.99 -21.34
N ARG A 18 7.86 2.07 -20.41
CA ARG A 18 6.47 1.68 -20.11
C ARG A 18 5.64 2.89 -19.69
N LYS A 19 6.18 3.71 -18.78
CA LYS A 19 5.56 4.95 -18.29
C LYS A 19 5.25 5.94 -19.41
N GLU A 20 6.20 6.16 -20.31
CA GLU A 20 6.06 7.06 -21.45
C GLU A 20 4.93 6.60 -22.37
N ILE A 21 4.95 5.33 -22.77
CA ILE A 21 3.92 4.76 -23.64
C ILE A 21 2.54 4.83 -22.99
N ILE A 22 2.41 4.41 -21.72
CA ILE A 22 1.13 4.48 -21.00
C ILE A 22 0.65 5.94 -20.90
N THR A 23 1.56 6.89 -20.63
CA THR A 23 1.22 8.31 -20.52
C THR A 23 0.76 8.89 -21.85
N GLU A 24 1.42 8.56 -22.95
CA GLU A 24 1.03 9.01 -24.29
C GLU A 24 -0.36 8.46 -24.66
N LYS A 25 -0.58 7.15 -24.46
CA LYS A 25 -1.87 6.50 -24.75
C LYS A 25 -2.99 7.02 -23.86
N ALA A 26 -2.70 7.37 -22.61
CA ALA A 26 -3.68 7.92 -21.69
C ALA A 26 -4.28 9.25 -22.18
N LEU A 27 -3.57 10.03 -23.01
CA LEU A 27 -4.06 11.31 -23.53
C LEU A 27 -5.28 11.17 -24.45
N SER A 28 -5.45 10.03 -25.11
CA SER A 28 -6.59 9.77 -26.01
C SER A 28 -7.84 9.27 -25.28
N ILE A 29 -7.75 8.98 -23.98
CA ILE A 29 -8.89 8.51 -23.20
C ILE A 29 -9.82 9.69 -22.90
N ASP A 30 -11.07 9.54 -23.34
CA ASP A 30 -12.16 10.45 -23.04
C ASP A 30 -12.47 10.46 -21.54
N VAL A 31 -12.70 11.65 -20.99
CA VAL A 31 -12.96 11.91 -19.57
C VAL A 31 -14.26 12.66 -19.35
N THR A 32 -15.10 12.82 -20.39
CA THR A 32 -16.38 13.55 -20.31
C THR A 32 -17.33 13.01 -19.23
N ASN A 33 -17.23 11.73 -18.88
CA ASN A 33 -18.00 11.10 -17.81
C ASN A 33 -17.45 11.38 -16.39
N ILE A 34 -16.27 12.00 -16.26
CA ILE A 34 -15.64 12.30 -14.99
C ILE A 34 -15.73 13.80 -14.70
N ALA A 35 -16.65 14.18 -13.81
CA ALA A 35 -16.90 15.57 -13.45
C ALA A 35 -15.74 16.25 -12.68
N ASP A 36 -14.95 15.47 -11.93
CA ASP A 36 -13.80 16.01 -11.19
C ASP A 36 -12.53 15.97 -12.03
N GLU A 37 -12.09 17.15 -12.49
CA GLU A 37 -10.87 17.32 -13.27
C GLU A 37 -9.62 16.79 -12.56
N SER A 38 -9.57 16.84 -11.23
CA SER A 38 -8.43 16.33 -10.46
C SER A 38 -8.28 14.80 -10.57
N LEU A 39 -9.33 14.10 -11.01
CA LEU A 39 -9.36 12.65 -11.21
C LEU A 39 -9.21 12.22 -12.67
N HIS A 40 -9.16 13.15 -13.63
CA HIS A 40 -9.01 12.81 -15.06
C HIS A 40 -7.75 11.97 -15.31
N LYS A 41 -6.62 12.36 -14.75
CA LYS A 41 -5.36 11.61 -14.90
C LYS A 41 -5.46 10.18 -14.35
N ALA A 42 -6.05 10.03 -13.16
CA ALA A 42 -6.24 8.72 -12.53
C ALA A 42 -7.17 7.82 -13.36
N TYR A 43 -8.27 8.37 -13.86
CA TYR A 43 -9.19 7.65 -14.74
C TYR A 43 -8.51 7.16 -16.02
N ARG A 44 -7.76 8.04 -16.70
CA ARG A 44 -7.06 7.71 -17.95
C ARG A 44 -6.05 6.58 -17.75
N TYR A 45 -5.22 6.67 -16.70
CA TYR A 45 -4.29 5.60 -16.35
C TYR A 45 -4.99 4.30 -15.98
N GLY A 46 -6.07 4.39 -15.20
CA GLY A 46 -6.89 3.23 -14.86
C GLY A 46 -7.43 2.52 -16.10
N LYS A 47 -7.91 3.27 -17.10
CA LYS A 47 -8.42 2.70 -18.36
C LYS A 47 -7.33 2.00 -19.17
N ILE A 48 -6.16 2.63 -19.32
CA ILE A 48 -5.04 2.02 -20.03
C ILE A 48 -4.56 0.76 -19.33
N ILE A 49 -4.33 0.82 -18.01
CA ILE A 49 -3.84 -0.34 -17.25
C ILE A 49 -4.88 -1.46 -17.22
N SER A 50 -6.18 -1.13 -17.10
CA SER A 50 -7.24 -2.14 -17.12
C SER A 50 -7.25 -2.96 -18.42
N ALA A 51 -6.89 -2.35 -19.55
CA ALA A 51 -6.87 -3.02 -20.85
C ALA A 51 -5.74 -4.06 -20.98
N ILE A 52 -4.63 -3.87 -20.25
CA ILE A 52 -3.44 -4.74 -20.33
C ILE A 52 -3.26 -5.63 -19.09
N ALA A 53 -3.89 -5.29 -17.96
CA ALA A 53 -3.55 -5.84 -16.65
C ALA A 53 -3.74 -7.36 -16.58
N LYS A 54 -4.76 -7.89 -17.24
CA LYS A 54 -5.00 -9.34 -17.26
C LYS A 54 -3.84 -10.09 -17.89
N ASP A 55 -3.43 -9.70 -19.10
CA ASP A 55 -2.37 -10.37 -19.84
C ASP A 55 -1.01 -10.14 -19.17
N TYR A 56 -0.79 -8.94 -18.60
CA TYR A 56 0.43 -8.62 -17.85
C TYR A 56 0.56 -9.50 -16.59
N ILE A 57 -0.53 -9.68 -15.84
CA ILE A 57 -0.56 -10.57 -14.68
C ILE A 57 -0.41 -12.04 -15.10
N GLN A 58 -1.02 -12.46 -16.22
CA GLN A 58 -0.81 -13.81 -16.73
C GLN A 58 0.67 -14.09 -17.06
N TYR A 59 1.36 -13.11 -17.62
CA TYR A 59 2.81 -13.21 -17.83
C TYR A 59 3.56 -13.35 -16.49
N GLN A 60 3.26 -12.52 -15.48
CA GLN A 60 3.89 -12.64 -14.15
C GLN A 60 3.68 -14.03 -13.53
N ILE A 61 2.47 -14.60 -13.66
CA ILE A 61 2.16 -15.95 -13.18
C ILE A 61 2.97 -17.00 -13.95
N GLN A 62 3.13 -16.85 -15.27
CA GLN A 62 3.92 -17.77 -16.08
C GLN A 62 5.41 -17.73 -15.71
N GLU A 63 5.99 -16.55 -15.52
CA GLU A 63 7.37 -16.38 -15.07
C GLU A 63 7.60 -17.00 -13.70
N ASP A 64 6.68 -16.76 -12.75
CA ASP A 64 6.74 -17.35 -11.41
C ASP A 64 6.77 -18.88 -11.47
N ASN A 65 5.89 -19.49 -12.28
CA ASN A 65 5.81 -20.94 -12.47
C ASN A 65 7.05 -21.55 -13.17
N GLN A 66 7.84 -20.76 -13.88
CA GLN A 66 9.08 -21.21 -14.53
C GLN A 66 10.29 -21.21 -13.58
N SER A 67 10.14 -20.63 -12.38
CA SER A 67 11.18 -20.49 -11.37
C SER A 67 10.77 -21.16 -10.05
N GLU A 68 11.56 -20.97 -8.99
CA GLU A 68 11.10 -21.32 -7.64
C GLU A 68 9.97 -20.35 -7.25
N SER A 69 8.73 -20.81 -7.42
CA SER A 69 7.54 -19.98 -7.25
C SER A 69 7.53 -19.27 -5.91
N VAL A 70 7.25 -17.97 -5.94
CA VAL A 70 7.06 -17.16 -4.75
C VAL A 70 5.86 -17.62 -3.94
N LEU A 71 4.95 -18.42 -4.52
CA LEU A 71 3.74 -18.93 -3.88
C LEU A 71 3.98 -20.18 -3.03
N GLU A 72 5.17 -20.78 -3.08
CA GLU A 72 5.54 -21.86 -2.16
C GLU A 72 5.68 -21.32 -0.72
N LEU A 73 5.10 -22.02 0.27
CA LEU A 73 4.97 -21.50 1.65
C LEU A 73 6.31 -21.07 2.28
N GLU A 74 7.35 -21.89 2.11
CA GLU A 74 8.69 -21.56 2.63
C GLU A 74 9.27 -20.32 1.95
N ARG A 75 9.07 -20.20 0.63
CA ARG A 75 9.53 -19.07 -0.15
C ARG A 75 8.77 -17.78 0.21
N GLN A 76 7.45 -17.87 0.35
CA GLN A 76 6.62 -16.78 0.88
C GLN A 76 7.13 -16.30 2.24
N SER A 77 7.31 -17.23 3.18
CA SER A 77 7.76 -16.93 4.53
C SER A 77 9.10 -16.20 4.53
N GLU A 78 10.06 -16.66 3.72
CA GLU A 78 11.38 -16.04 3.61
C GLU A 78 11.30 -14.63 3.00
N LEU A 79 10.56 -14.45 1.92
CA LEU A 79 10.41 -13.13 1.28
C LEU A 79 9.73 -12.11 2.19
N ILE A 80 8.67 -12.52 2.89
CA ILE A 80 8.00 -11.69 3.89
C ILE A 80 8.98 -11.34 5.01
N ARG A 81 9.72 -12.32 5.53
CA ARG A 81 10.72 -12.14 6.60
C ARG A 81 11.77 -11.10 6.21
N VAL A 82 12.35 -11.19 5.01
CA VAL A 82 13.34 -10.23 4.49
C VAL A 82 12.78 -8.80 4.52
N HIS A 83 11.55 -8.61 4.07
CA HIS A 83 10.91 -7.29 4.10
C HIS A 83 10.65 -6.79 5.53
N THR A 84 10.15 -7.66 6.42
CA THR A 84 9.84 -7.28 7.80
C THR A 84 11.09 -7.05 8.65
N ASP A 85 12.15 -7.84 8.47
CA ASP A 85 13.41 -7.69 9.21
C ASP A 85 14.10 -6.38 8.82
N LYS A 86 14.20 -6.11 7.51
CA LYS A 86 14.73 -4.84 7.01
C LYS A 86 13.92 -3.65 7.53
N PHE A 87 12.59 -3.76 7.53
CA PHE A 87 11.73 -2.71 8.07
C PHE A 87 11.99 -2.47 9.56
N ALA A 88 12.06 -3.52 10.37
CA ALA A 88 12.34 -3.41 11.80
C ALA A 88 13.68 -2.72 12.05
N GLU A 89 14.73 -3.14 11.35
CA GLU A 89 16.06 -2.54 11.46
C GLU A 89 16.06 -1.06 11.12
N ASP A 90 15.51 -0.70 9.95
CA ASP A 90 15.45 0.68 9.49
C ASP A 90 14.63 1.55 10.47
N PHE A 91 13.52 1.02 10.99
CA PHE A 91 12.67 1.76 11.94
C PHE A 91 13.30 1.87 13.33
N ILE A 92 13.94 0.83 13.84
CA ILE A 92 14.68 0.86 15.11
C ILE A 92 15.83 1.86 15.05
N ASN A 93 16.60 1.86 13.96
CA ASN A 93 17.67 2.83 13.75
C ASN A 93 17.15 4.27 13.73
N TRP A 94 15.99 4.49 13.12
CA TRP A 94 15.31 5.78 13.17
C TRP A 94 14.84 6.13 14.60
N LEU A 95 14.29 5.16 15.32
CA LEU A 95 13.75 5.33 16.67
C LEU A 95 14.84 5.77 17.66
N VAL A 96 16.00 5.13 17.65
CA VAL A 96 17.16 5.48 18.49
C VAL A 96 17.57 6.94 18.23
N LYS A 97 17.80 7.31 16.97
CA LYS A 97 18.15 8.69 16.59
C LYS A 97 17.09 9.71 16.97
N TYR A 98 15.82 9.31 16.86
CA TYR A 98 14.69 10.16 17.21
C TYR A 98 14.65 10.47 18.71
N PHE A 99 14.87 9.48 19.57
CA PHE A 99 14.96 9.67 21.03
C PHE A 99 16.16 10.55 21.43
N GLU A 100 17.34 10.31 20.86
CA GLU A 100 18.54 11.14 21.09
C GLU A 100 18.27 12.61 20.76
N THR A 101 17.63 12.86 19.61
CA THR A 101 17.34 14.24 19.15
C THR A 101 16.23 14.89 19.99
N LYS A 102 15.17 14.16 20.34
CA LYS A 102 14.02 14.71 21.08
C LYS A 102 14.35 15.03 22.54
N LYS A 103 15.22 14.25 23.18
CA LYS A 103 15.73 14.54 24.53
C LYS A 103 16.39 15.93 24.56
N ALA A 104 17.25 16.23 23.58
CA ALA A 104 17.93 17.51 23.47
C ALA A 104 16.99 18.71 23.17
N VAL A 105 15.91 18.48 22.42
CA VAL A 105 14.99 19.55 22.01
C VAL A 105 14.00 19.92 23.12
N LEU A 106 13.43 18.94 23.82
CA LEU A 106 12.36 19.18 24.79
C LEU A 106 12.85 19.84 26.10
N GLU A 107 14.14 19.71 26.42
CA GLU A 107 14.76 20.41 27.55
C GLU A 107 14.88 21.93 27.33
N ASN A 108 14.72 22.42 26.09
CA ASN A 108 15.03 23.81 25.71
C ASN A 108 13.94 24.49 24.85
N GLN A 109 12.68 24.04 24.86
CA GLN A 109 11.62 24.68 24.06
C GLN A 109 10.92 25.85 24.77
N PRO A 110 11.06 27.10 24.28
CA PRO A 110 10.29 28.23 24.82
C PRO A 110 8.83 28.29 24.31
N ASN A 111 8.49 27.58 23.21
CA ASN A 111 7.19 27.66 22.55
C ASN A 111 6.61 26.27 22.22
N PRO A 112 5.69 25.72 23.03
CA PRO A 112 5.09 24.40 22.80
C PRO A 112 4.10 24.41 21.62
N SER A 113 4.08 23.33 20.83
CA SER A 113 3.24 23.19 19.63
C SER A 113 1.89 22.50 19.87
N ASN A 114 1.73 21.83 21.02
CA ASN A 114 0.49 21.15 21.41
C ASN A 114 0.32 21.13 22.94
N LEU A 115 -0.87 20.74 23.40
CA LEU A 115 -1.22 20.73 24.83
C LEU A 115 -0.30 19.81 25.66
N PHE A 116 0.11 18.67 25.11
CA PHE A 116 0.98 17.74 25.83
C PHE A 116 2.40 18.30 25.97
N GLU A 117 2.91 18.98 24.95
CA GLU A 117 4.17 19.73 25.04
C GLU A 117 4.07 20.87 26.05
N LEU A 118 2.96 21.62 26.07
CA LEU A 118 2.72 22.68 27.05
C LEU A 118 2.75 22.15 28.49
N CYS A 119 2.22 20.95 28.71
CA CYS A 119 2.21 20.31 30.03
C CYS A 119 3.51 19.53 30.36
N GLY A 120 4.53 19.57 29.50
CA GLY A 120 5.75 18.79 29.69
C GLY A 120 5.57 17.27 29.57
N ALA A 121 4.46 16.80 28.99
CA ALA A 121 4.12 15.39 28.83
C ALA A 121 4.85 14.76 27.62
N THR A 122 6.18 14.85 27.63
CA THR A 122 7.11 14.42 26.57
C THR A 122 6.83 13.02 26.06
N LEU A 123 6.60 12.05 26.95
CA LEU A 123 6.40 10.65 26.54
C LEU A 123 5.13 10.46 25.69
N LEU A 124 4.05 11.20 26.01
CA LEU A 124 2.80 11.14 25.23
C LEU A 124 3.00 11.71 23.81
N VAL A 125 3.73 12.84 23.71
CA VAL A 125 4.07 13.48 22.43
C VAL A 125 4.92 12.55 21.56
N THR A 126 5.95 11.96 22.16
CA THR A 126 6.87 11.03 21.49
C THR A 126 6.12 9.78 21.02
N SER A 127 5.30 9.17 21.89
CA SER A 127 4.52 7.96 21.56
C SER A 127 3.54 8.19 20.40
N ASN A 128 2.83 9.32 20.40
CA ASN A 128 1.92 9.67 19.30
C ASN A 128 2.68 9.90 17.98
N SER A 129 3.85 10.52 18.03
CA SER A 129 4.67 10.76 16.82
C SER A 129 5.18 9.45 16.23
N ILE A 130 5.66 8.52 17.07
CA ILE A 130 6.16 7.21 16.68
C ILE A 130 5.05 6.36 16.07
N THR A 131 3.90 6.24 16.73
CA THR A 131 2.79 5.41 16.26
C THR A 131 2.22 5.90 14.93
N ARG A 132 2.15 7.23 14.70
CA ARG A 132 1.77 7.81 13.40
C ARG A 132 2.77 7.49 12.29
N ASN A 133 4.07 7.63 12.58
CA ASN A 133 5.12 7.30 11.61
C ASN A 133 5.11 5.81 11.27
N LEU A 134 5.06 4.95 12.29
CA LEU A 134 4.98 3.50 12.14
C LEU A 134 3.77 3.09 11.29
N SER A 135 2.58 3.62 11.59
CA SER A 135 1.36 3.34 10.82
C SER A 135 1.50 3.71 9.34
N THR A 136 2.15 4.84 9.06
CA THR A 136 2.37 5.32 7.68
C THR A 136 3.33 4.38 6.94
N LYS A 137 4.46 4.05 7.56
CA LYS A 137 5.48 3.17 6.97
C LYS A 137 4.98 1.73 6.80
N ILE A 138 4.17 1.22 7.73
CA ILE A 138 3.54 -0.10 7.61
C ILE A 138 2.66 -0.17 6.36
N GLY A 139 1.91 0.89 6.02
CA GLY A 139 1.15 0.94 4.77
C GLY A 139 2.02 0.60 3.56
N SER A 140 3.16 1.29 3.42
CA SER A 140 4.12 1.04 2.33
C SER A 140 4.79 -0.34 2.40
N LEU A 141 5.00 -0.89 3.60
CA LEU A 141 5.48 -2.27 3.74
C LEU A 141 4.47 -3.28 3.21
N LEU A 142 3.19 -3.10 3.55
CA LEU A 142 2.13 -4.00 3.10
C LEU A 142 1.94 -3.97 1.59
N GLU A 143 2.08 -2.80 0.95
CA GLU A 143 2.10 -2.69 -0.52
C GLU A 143 3.25 -3.50 -1.14
N LYS A 144 4.46 -3.46 -0.54
CA LYS A 144 5.60 -4.27 -0.99
C LYS A 144 5.34 -5.77 -0.82
N ILE A 145 4.74 -6.17 0.30
CA ILE A 145 4.37 -7.58 0.54
C ILE A 145 3.30 -8.04 -0.46
N CYS A 146 2.30 -7.20 -0.76
CA CYS A 146 1.31 -7.52 -1.80
C CYS A 146 1.98 -7.75 -3.16
N ASN A 147 2.98 -6.94 -3.50
CA ASN A 147 3.73 -7.05 -4.75
C ASN A 147 4.66 -8.28 -4.83
N LEU A 148 4.71 -9.12 -3.79
CA LEU A 148 5.32 -10.44 -3.90
C LEU A 148 4.44 -11.39 -4.72
N SER A 149 3.12 -11.19 -4.72
CA SER A 149 2.21 -12.05 -5.47
C SER A 149 2.28 -11.74 -6.97
N PRO A 150 2.37 -12.76 -7.84
CA PRO A 150 2.27 -12.57 -9.28
C PRO A 150 0.85 -12.20 -9.74
N TYR A 151 -0.14 -12.12 -8.84
CA TYR A 151 -1.51 -11.69 -9.11
C TYR A 151 -1.72 -10.18 -8.89
N ILE A 152 -0.65 -9.44 -8.62
CA ILE A 152 -0.65 -8.02 -8.29
C ILE A 152 0.20 -7.24 -9.27
N ILE A 153 -0.34 -6.12 -9.74
CA ILE A 153 0.45 -5.01 -10.29
C ILE A 153 0.42 -3.89 -9.26
N ASN A 154 1.60 -3.46 -8.81
CA ASN A 154 1.75 -2.15 -8.18
C ASN A 154 2.10 -1.12 -9.27
N PRO A 155 1.20 -0.17 -9.60
CA PRO A 155 1.45 0.77 -10.71
C PRO A 155 2.66 1.68 -10.49
N GLU A 156 3.01 2.00 -9.23
CA GLU A 156 4.17 2.82 -8.93
C GLU A 156 5.47 2.04 -9.16
N ILE A 157 5.48 0.72 -8.91
CA ILE A 157 6.66 -0.14 -9.12
C ILE A 157 6.81 -0.53 -10.58
N GLU A 158 5.73 -1.03 -11.19
CA GLU A 158 5.77 -1.62 -12.53
C GLU A 158 5.84 -0.58 -13.65
N PHE A 159 5.31 0.62 -13.39
CA PHE A 159 5.14 1.68 -14.39
C PHE A 159 5.61 3.06 -13.94
N GLU A 160 6.08 3.24 -12.70
CA GLU A 160 6.34 4.59 -12.13
C GLU A 160 5.14 5.54 -12.23
N LEU A 161 3.92 5.00 -12.18
CA LEU A 161 2.69 5.76 -12.31
C LEU A 161 1.92 5.77 -11.00
N LYS A 162 1.75 6.97 -10.45
CA LYS A 162 0.83 7.20 -9.35
C LYS A 162 -0.60 7.40 -9.86
N ILE A 163 -1.49 6.48 -9.50
CA ILE A 163 -2.92 6.58 -9.79
C ILE A 163 -3.63 7.01 -8.50
N THR A 164 -4.24 8.19 -8.51
CA THR A 164 -4.86 8.74 -7.30
C THR A 164 -5.91 7.79 -6.72
N GLY A 165 -5.67 7.34 -5.49
CA GLY A 165 -6.58 6.49 -4.73
C GLY A 165 -6.47 4.99 -5.03
N ILE A 166 -5.56 4.58 -5.91
CA ILE A 166 -5.26 3.17 -6.21
C ILE A 166 -3.84 2.86 -5.73
N ASP A 167 -3.73 1.86 -4.88
CA ASP A 167 -2.46 1.35 -4.37
C ASP A 167 -2.05 0.07 -5.14
N LEU A 168 -3.03 -0.75 -5.57
CA LEU A 168 -2.81 -2.04 -6.22
C LEU A 168 -3.79 -2.29 -7.37
N VAL A 169 -3.39 -3.09 -8.36
CA VAL A 169 -4.29 -3.70 -9.34
C VAL A 169 -4.21 -5.21 -9.17
N VAL A 170 -5.37 -5.85 -8.97
CA VAL A 170 -5.49 -7.24 -8.51
C VAL A 170 -6.21 -8.07 -9.56
N LEU A 171 -5.66 -9.22 -9.95
CA LEU A 171 -6.43 -10.23 -10.68
C LEU A 171 -6.99 -11.24 -9.68
N SER A 172 -8.31 -11.25 -9.51
CA SER A 172 -8.99 -12.17 -8.61
C SER A 172 -10.31 -12.62 -9.24
N GLU A 173 -10.57 -13.92 -9.24
CA GLU A 173 -11.77 -14.52 -9.84
C GLU A 173 -11.92 -14.17 -11.34
N GLY A 174 -10.80 -14.02 -12.05
CA GLY A 174 -10.77 -13.65 -13.47
C GLY A 174 -11.07 -12.17 -13.76
N LEU A 175 -11.27 -11.35 -12.74
CA LEU A 175 -11.54 -9.91 -12.86
C LEU A 175 -10.34 -9.08 -12.40
N VAL A 176 -10.01 -8.06 -13.18
CA VAL A 176 -9.05 -7.02 -12.79
C VAL A 176 -9.76 -6.01 -11.89
N LYS A 177 -9.27 -5.86 -10.67
CA LYS A 177 -9.83 -4.98 -9.63
C LYS A 177 -8.80 -3.90 -9.24
N PHE A 178 -9.21 -2.64 -9.18
CA PHE A 178 -8.41 -1.50 -8.73
C PHE A 178 -8.59 -1.30 -7.22
N GLY A 179 -7.54 -1.59 -6.47
CA GLY A 179 -7.53 -1.69 -5.01
C GLY A 179 -6.96 -0.48 -4.32
N LYS A 180 -7.62 -0.03 -3.24
CA LYS A 180 -7.04 0.86 -2.24
C LYS A 180 -6.75 0.07 -0.97
N LEU A 181 -5.49 -0.01 -0.57
CA LEU A 181 -5.02 -0.76 0.57
C LEU A 181 -4.96 0.11 1.83
N LYS A 182 -5.51 -0.39 2.93
CA LYS A 182 -5.32 0.16 4.26
C LYS A 182 -4.90 -0.95 5.22
N THR A 183 -4.23 -0.57 6.30
CA THR A 183 -3.77 -1.55 7.30
C THR A 183 -4.95 -2.28 7.97
N GLN A 184 -6.03 -1.57 8.31
CA GLN A 184 -7.17 -2.14 9.05
C GLN A 184 -8.50 -1.46 8.69
N LYS A 185 -9.62 -2.04 9.15
CA LYS A 185 -10.98 -1.64 8.73
C LYS A 185 -11.37 -0.22 9.17
N ASN A 186 -10.82 0.24 10.28
CA ASN A 186 -11.11 1.55 10.88
C ASN A 186 -10.06 2.63 10.55
N THR A 187 -9.24 2.45 9.50
CA THR A 187 -8.19 3.41 9.15
C THR A 187 -8.74 4.75 8.63
N LEU A 188 -9.92 4.78 8.00
CA LEU A 188 -10.46 6.04 7.47
C LEU A 188 -11.08 6.90 8.57
N THR A 189 -10.68 8.17 8.61
CA THR A 189 -11.28 9.24 9.43
C THR A 189 -12.28 10.07 8.61
N GLY A 190 -13.11 10.87 9.29
CA GLY A 190 -14.33 11.49 8.72
C GLY A 190 -14.25 12.01 7.27
N SER A 191 -13.26 12.86 6.94
CA SER A 191 -13.12 13.44 5.60
C SER A 191 -12.53 12.47 4.55
N GLN A 192 -11.95 11.35 4.98
CA GLN A 192 -11.28 10.40 4.09
C GLN A 192 -12.27 9.46 3.41
N VAL A 193 -13.45 9.21 4.00
CA VAL A 193 -14.47 8.32 3.42
C VAL A 193 -15.04 8.89 2.12
N PRO A 194 -15.57 10.13 2.06
CA PRO A 194 -16.09 10.69 0.81
C PRO A 194 -15.02 10.75 -0.28
N ARG A 195 -13.79 11.10 0.10
CA ARG A 195 -12.64 11.14 -0.81
C ARG A 195 -12.34 9.76 -1.38
N ALA A 196 -12.24 8.72 -0.54
CA ALA A 196 -11.99 7.36 -1.00
C ALA A 196 -13.10 6.85 -1.92
N LYS A 197 -14.38 7.15 -1.62
CA LYS A 197 -15.51 6.82 -2.51
C LYS A 197 -15.35 7.47 -3.88
N LYS A 198 -14.97 8.76 -3.91
CA LYS A 198 -14.80 9.53 -5.14
C LYS A 198 -13.64 9.00 -5.99
N GLU A 199 -12.49 8.79 -5.37
CA GLU A 199 -11.28 8.31 -6.05
C GLU A 199 -11.47 6.90 -6.61
N LEU A 200 -12.03 5.97 -5.83
CA LEU A 200 -12.30 4.60 -6.30
C LEU A 200 -13.48 4.54 -7.27
N GLY A 201 -14.48 5.41 -7.11
CA GLY A 201 -15.72 5.36 -7.88
C GLY A 201 -15.56 5.65 -9.38
N ILE A 202 -14.39 6.13 -9.83
CA ILE A 202 -14.12 6.36 -11.26
C ILE A 202 -13.68 5.10 -11.99
N HIS A 203 -13.34 4.02 -11.27
CA HIS A 203 -12.91 2.75 -11.86
C HIS A 203 -14.05 1.71 -11.81
N GLU A 204 -14.21 0.92 -12.87
CA GLU A 204 -15.33 -0.02 -13.03
C GLU A 204 -15.31 -1.12 -11.98
N ASN A 205 -14.15 -1.71 -11.72
CA ASN A 205 -13.96 -2.79 -10.76
C ASN A 205 -13.11 -2.31 -9.59
N SER A 206 -13.69 -1.54 -8.67
CA SER A 206 -12.96 -1.02 -7.52
C SER A 206 -13.05 -1.94 -6.31
N LEU A 207 -12.01 -1.90 -5.45
CA LEU A 207 -11.95 -2.70 -4.24
C LEU A 207 -11.34 -1.88 -3.09
N PHE A 208 -12.02 -1.86 -1.95
CA PHE A 208 -11.46 -1.28 -0.74
C PHE A 208 -10.92 -2.40 0.16
N ILE A 209 -9.63 -2.35 0.47
CA ILE A 209 -8.90 -3.46 1.09
C ILE A 209 -8.43 -3.04 2.48
N ALA A 210 -8.68 -3.90 3.48
CA ALA A 210 -8.05 -3.80 4.80
C ALA A 210 -7.16 -5.02 5.06
N ALA A 211 -5.84 -4.83 5.09
CA ALA A 211 -4.85 -5.91 5.22
C ALA A 211 -5.11 -6.83 6.44
N PHE A 212 -5.59 -6.29 7.55
CA PHE A 212 -5.90 -7.07 8.75
C PHE A 212 -7.38 -6.95 9.15
N GLU A 213 -7.94 -8.04 9.68
CA GLU A 213 -9.31 -8.16 10.18
C GLU A 213 -9.46 -7.50 11.57
N VAL A 214 -9.02 -6.25 11.71
CA VAL A 214 -9.03 -5.53 13.00
C VAL A 214 -9.99 -4.34 12.96
N GLY A 215 -10.74 -4.17 14.05
CA GLY A 215 -11.71 -3.09 14.22
C GLY A 215 -13.00 -3.27 13.42
N SER A 216 -13.80 -2.21 13.34
CA SER A 216 -15.02 -2.15 12.52
C SER A 216 -14.78 -1.29 11.28
N TRP A 217 -15.52 -1.56 10.21
CA TRP A 217 -15.40 -0.79 8.98
C TRP A 217 -15.81 0.67 9.16
N THR A 218 -14.88 1.59 8.86
CA THR A 218 -15.22 3.02 8.67
C THR A 218 -15.55 3.34 7.23
N PHE A 219 -15.11 2.50 6.27
CA PHE A 219 -15.59 2.58 4.89
C PHE A 219 -16.96 1.87 4.77
N PRO A 220 -18.03 2.58 4.38
CA PRO A 220 -19.39 2.05 4.50
C PRO A 220 -19.74 1.07 3.39
N GLN A 221 -20.62 0.13 3.71
CA GLN A 221 -21.08 -0.93 2.79
C GLN A 221 -21.94 -0.40 1.65
N ASP A 222 -22.62 0.73 1.87
CA ASP A 222 -23.49 1.41 0.90
C ASP A 222 -22.74 2.09 -0.26
N SER A 223 -21.41 2.04 -0.25
CA SER A 223 -20.55 2.73 -1.21
C SER A 223 -20.62 2.18 -2.64
N LYS A 224 -21.31 1.05 -2.86
CA LYS A 224 -21.27 0.22 -4.07
C LYS A 224 -19.87 -0.33 -4.42
N ILE A 225 -18.85 0.03 -3.65
CA ILE A 225 -17.48 -0.46 -3.79
C ILE A 225 -17.32 -1.65 -2.84
N PRO A 226 -17.05 -2.86 -3.35
CA PRO A 226 -16.76 -4.02 -2.52
C PRO A 226 -15.63 -3.77 -1.51
N ARG A 227 -15.73 -4.46 -0.37
CA ARG A 227 -14.70 -4.44 0.68
C ARG A 227 -14.18 -5.85 0.90
N ILE A 228 -12.88 -5.98 1.12
CA ILE A 228 -12.25 -7.26 1.46
C ILE A 228 -11.23 -7.02 2.58
N THR A 229 -10.99 -8.02 3.43
CA THR A 229 -10.09 -7.85 4.56
C THR A 229 -9.42 -9.15 5.00
N GLY A 230 -8.27 -9.00 5.67
CA GLY A 230 -7.58 -10.08 6.37
C GLY A 230 -7.35 -11.28 5.47
N LYS A 231 -7.63 -12.46 6.01
CA LYS A 231 -7.46 -13.74 5.34
C LYS A 231 -8.06 -13.78 3.92
N ASN A 232 -9.29 -13.30 3.75
CA ASN A 232 -9.96 -13.29 2.44
C ASN A 232 -9.20 -12.48 1.39
N PHE A 233 -8.58 -11.35 1.78
CA PHE A 233 -7.79 -10.55 0.85
C PHE A 233 -6.50 -11.28 0.46
N TRP A 234 -5.72 -11.73 1.44
CA TRP A 234 -4.43 -12.33 1.17
C TRP A 234 -4.54 -13.64 0.40
N GLU A 235 -5.52 -14.48 0.72
CA GLU A 235 -5.79 -15.71 -0.03
C GLU A 235 -6.27 -15.42 -1.46
N SER A 236 -6.95 -14.30 -1.70
CA SER A 236 -7.36 -13.90 -3.06
C SER A 236 -6.19 -13.56 -3.99
N ILE A 237 -5.01 -13.33 -3.40
CA ILE A 237 -3.74 -13.09 -4.11
C ILE A 237 -2.72 -14.18 -3.79
N TYR A 238 -3.18 -15.34 -3.30
CA TYR A 238 -2.39 -16.54 -3.05
C TYR A 238 -1.24 -16.38 -2.04
N LEU A 239 -1.33 -15.38 -1.15
CA LEU A 239 -0.40 -15.24 -0.03
C LEU A 239 -1.02 -15.76 1.26
N ASP A 240 -0.26 -16.54 2.04
CA ASP A 240 -0.74 -17.10 3.29
C ASP A 240 -0.86 -16.01 4.37
N TYR A 241 -2.09 -15.83 4.86
CA TYR A 241 -2.38 -14.80 5.86
C TYR A 241 -1.66 -15.03 7.19
N ASN A 242 -1.48 -16.29 7.62
CA ASN A 242 -0.87 -16.58 8.92
C ASN A 242 0.62 -16.25 8.90
N LEU A 243 1.32 -16.48 7.78
CA LEU A 243 2.71 -16.06 7.59
C LEU A 243 2.82 -14.54 7.71
N ILE A 244 1.95 -13.80 7.02
CA ILE A 244 1.94 -12.33 7.05
C ILE A 244 1.67 -11.81 8.45
N GLU A 245 0.63 -12.32 9.11
CA GLU A 245 0.27 -11.92 10.47
C GLU A 245 1.39 -12.22 11.46
N THR A 246 2.01 -13.39 11.37
CA THR A 246 3.11 -13.81 12.26
C THR A 246 4.33 -12.90 12.10
N HIS A 247 4.79 -12.68 10.86
CA HIS A 247 5.97 -11.86 10.60
C HIS A 247 5.75 -10.39 10.97
N ILE A 248 4.59 -9.82 10.64
CA ILE A 248 4.26 -8.44 11.01
C ILE A 248 4.13 -8.28 12.54
N LYS A 249 3.54 -9.26 13.23
CA LYS A 249 3.45 -9.25 14.70
C LYS A 249 4.84 -9.29 15.33
N ASN A 250 5.70 -10.21 14.90
CA ASN A 250 7.06 -10.34 15.42
C ASN A 250 7.87 -9.05 15.19
N MET A 251 7.76 -8.47 13.99
CA MET A 251 8.36 -7.18 13.64
C MET A 251 7.92 -6.05 14.57
N ILE A 252 6.60 -5.90 14.79
CA ILE A 252 6.07 -4.86 15.68
C ILE A 252 6.52 -5.08 17.12
N GLN A 253 6.49 -6.31 17.62
CA GLN A 253 6.95 -6.64 18.98
C GLN A 253 8.44 -6.33 19.18
N ARG A 254 9.28 -6.58 18.17
CA ARG A 254 10.70 -6.21 18.19
C ARG A 254 10.88 -4.69 18.29
N ILE A 255 10.11 -3.91 17.54
CA ILE A 255 10.13 -2.44 17.60
C ILE A 255 9.64 -1.94 18.97
N ASP A 256 8.52 -2.48 19.47
CA ASP A 256 7.90 -2.11 20.74
C ASP A 256 8.83 -2.35 21.93
N LYS A 257 9.56 -3.48 21.92
CA LYS A 257 10.58 -3.77 22.93
C LYS A 257 11.65 -2.67 23.00
N VAL A 258 12.21 -2.28 21.85
CA VAL A 258 13.23 -1.22 21.81
C VAL A 258 12.65 0.13 22.22
N PHE A 259 11.42 0.43 21.81
CA PHE A 259 10.71 1.63 22.26
C PHE A 259 10.58 1.68 23.79
N ALA A 260 10.16 0.58 24.42
CA ALA A 260 10.01 0.51 25.87
C ALA A 260 11.34 0.72 26.61
N GLU A 261 12.43 0.15 26.09
CA GLU A 261 13.79 0.34 26.62
C GLU A 261 14.23 1.82 26.53
N LEU A 262 14.03 2.47 25.38
CA LEU A 262 14.35 3.89 25.19
C LEU A 262 13.46 4.83 26.00
N ALA A 263 12.19 4.47 26.21
CA ALA A 263 11.26 5.26 27.01
C ALA A 263 11.57 5.19 28.51
N ALA A 264 12.26 4.15 28.96
CA ALA A 264 12.67 3.97 30.36
C ALA A 264 14.03 4.61 30.70
N SER A 265 14.80 5.05 29.70
CA SER A 265 16.14 5.66 29.82
C SER A 265 16.14 7.19 29.83
#